data_AF-A0A7D5NCS7-F1
#
_entry.id   AF-A0A7D5NCS7-F1
#
_cell.length_a   1.000
_cell.length_b   1.000
_cell.length_c   1.000
_cell.angle_alpha   90.00
_cell.angle_beta   90.00
_cell.angle_gamma   90.00
#
_symmetry.space_group_name_H-M   'P 1'
#
loop_
_entity.id
_entity.type
_entity.pdbx_description
1 polymer ?
#
loop_
_entity_poly.entity_id
_entity_poly.type
_entity_poly.pdbx_seq_one_letter_code
_entity_poly.pdbx_strand_id
1 'polypeptide(L)'
;MAMRVNPETGEVGLKQRYRVTNWSEYDRALVNRGNLTIWFDDESLRDKWTPPPPVGRGTPGRYSDVAIQTCLTIKGLFQLPYRATEGLVRSLMGLCHLDLPVPDHSDLSRRAAEISVQIPRRPRQGPTHGVVDSTGLKIFGEGEWKVRQHGVGKRRTWRKIHLAVDETAKDIIGIEVTTAEWGDSEILPGLLDQVEGEIAQVSADGAYDSHGCHAAIAERGDRATLPPREGAVAWGDHHPRDAILQEIEAKGSRGWKNESGYHRRSIAENMMYRLKQLGSSLYSRTFERQVTEAHVRAAILNTFTYLGMPASVRVGQIAPAA
;
A
#
# COMPACT_ATOMS: atom_id res chain seq x y z
N MET A 1 7.26 -26.50 2.47
CA MET A 1 6.04 -25.71 2.72
C MET A 1 5.58 -26.05 4.14
N ALA A 2 5.77 -25.15 5.11
CA ALA A 2 5.60 -25.51 6.53
C ALA A 2 4.13 -25.76 6.87
N MET A 3 3.85 -26.92 7.48
CA MET A 3 2.53 -27.23 8.04
C MET A 3 2.29 -26.33 9.26
N ARG A 4 1.13 -25.67 9.32
CA ARG A 4 0.68 -24.97 10.54
C ARG A 4 0.10 -26.02 11.51
N VAL A 5 1.01 -26.69 12.22
CA VAL A 5 0.70 -27.51 13.39
C VAL A 5 0.37 -26.57 14.54
N ASN A 6 -0.69 -26.85 15.30
CA ASN A 6 -0.98 -26.13 16.53
C ASN A 6 0.07 -26.50 17.61
N PRO A 7 0.87 -25.55 18.15
CA PRO A 7 1.87 -25.87 19.17
C PRO A 7 1.28 -26.46 20.46
N GLU A 8 0.02 -26.12 20.78
CA GLU A 8 -0.64 -26.49 22.03
C GLU A 8 -1.41 -27.83 21.94
N THR A 9 -1.84 -28.25 20.73
CA THR A 9 -2.69 -29.45 20.56
C THR A 9 -2.17 -30.46 19.54
N GLY A 10 -1.09 -30.15 18.80
CA GLY A 10 -0.58 -31.01 17.71
C GLY A 10 -1.49 -31.10 16.47
N GLU A 11 -2.69 -30.53 16.50
CA GLU A 11 -3.62 -30.59 15.38
C GLU A 11 -3.10 -29.83 14.15
N VAL A 12 -3.17 -30.47 12.98
CA VAL A 12 -2.87 -29.81 11.70
C VAL A 12 -4.11 -29.05 11.24
N GLY A 13 -4.03 -27.72 11.23
CA GLY A 13 -5.17 -26.86 10.87
C GLY A 13 -5.64 -27.08 9.43
N LEU A 14 -6.87 -27.59 9.27
CA LEU A 14 -7.50 -27.81 7.97
C LEU A 14 -7.53 -26.53 7.12
N LYS A 15 -6.95 -26.59 5.92
CA LYS A 15 -6.77 -25.41 5.06
C LYS A 15 -8.11 -25.06 4.42
N GLN A 16 -8.55 -23.81 4.58
CA GLN A 16 -9.84 -23.38 4.05
C GLN A 16 -9.79 -23.24 2.52
N ARG A 17 -10.79 -23.79 1.83
CA ARG A 17 -10.96 -23.66 0.38
C ARG A 17 -11.84 -22.44 0.09
N TYR A 18 -11.38 -21.60 -0.83
CA TYR A 18 -12.12 -20.45 -1.33
C TYR A 18 -12.45 -20.63 -2.82
N ARG A 19 -13.54 -20.02 -3.27
CA ARG A 19 -13.94 -19.93 -4.68
C ARG A 19 -14.28 -18.48 -5.00
N VAL A 20 -13.76 -17.96 -6.12
CA VAL A 20 -14.19 -16.66 -6.66
C VAL A 20 -15.53 -16.85 -7.35
N THR A 21 -16.56 -16.09 -6.97
CA THR A 21 -17.92 -16.20 -7.54
C THR A 21 -18.11 -15.34 -8.78
N ASN A 22 -17.43 -14.19 -8.87
CA ASN A 22 -17.52 -13.23 -9.98
C ASN A 22 -16.37 -13.35 -10.99
N TRP A 23 -15.88 -14.57 -11.26
CA TRP A 23 -14.64 -14.78 -12.02
C TRP A 23 -14.63 -14.07 -13.39
N SER A 24 -15.72 -14.12 -14.17
CA SER A 24 -15.77 -13.48 -15.49
C SER A 24 -15.66 -11.95 -15.44
N GLU A 25 -16.26 -11.31 -14.42
CA GLU A 25 -16.14 -9.86 -14.22
C GLU A 25 -14.73 -9.48 -13.77
N TYR A 26 -14.15 -10.27 -12.86
CA TYR A 26 -12.81 -10.06 -12.36
C TYR A 26 -11.74 -10.31 -13.43
N ASP A 27 -11.91 -11.30 -14.29
CA ASP A 27 -11.04 -11.56 -15.44
C ASP A 27 -11.03 -10.39 -16.43
N ARG A 28 -12.22 -9.87 -16.80
CA ARG A 28 -12.33 -8.63 -17.58
C ARG A 28 -11.66 -7.44 -16.89
N ALA A 29 -11.77 -7.34 -15.57
CA ALA A 29 -11.05 -6.31 -14.80
C ALA A 29 -9.53 -6.50 -14.85
N LEU A 30 -9.02 -7.74 -14.79
CA LEU A 30 -7.59 -8.06 -14.94
C LEU A 30 -7.07 -7.66 -16.34
N VAL A 31 -7.79 -8.00 -17.40
CA VAL A 31 -7.46 -7.59 -18.79
C VAL A 31 -7.42 -6.06 -18.89
N ASN A 32 -8.43 -5.39 -18.36
CA ASN A 32 -8.51 -3.93 -18.39
C ASN A 32 -7.35 -3.22 -17.67
N ARG A 33 -6.63 -3.85 -16.72
CA ARG A 33 -5.46 -3.22 -16.07
C ARG A 33 -4.38 -2.77 -17.05
N GLY A 34 -4.26 -3.43 -18.20
CA GLY A 34 -3.35 -3.07 -19.28
C GLY A 34 -3.88 -2.02 -20.26
N ASN A 35 -5.15 -1.61 -20.17
CA ASN A 35 -5.73 -0.62 -21.07
C ASN A 35 -5.19 0.78 -20.74
N LEU A 36 -4.52 1.40 -21.72
CA LEU A 36 -3.87 2.70 -21.58
C LEU A 36 -4.85 3.85 -21.35
N THR A 37 -6.09 3.77 -21.86
CA THR A 37 -7.08 4.86 -21.72
C THR A 37 -7.56 5.07 -20.28
N ILE A 38 -7.30 4.11 -19.37
CA ILE A 38 -7.59 4.24 -17.93
C ILE A 38 -6.55 5.10 -17.22
N TRP A 39 -5.33 5.15 -17.75
CA TRP A 39 -4.18 5.86 -17.20
C TRP A 39 -3.90 7.16 -17.94
N PHE A 40 -4.50 7.32 -19.11
CA PHE A 40 -4.31 8.40 -20.06
C PHE A 40 -5.67 8.72 -20.69
N ASP A 41 -6.46 9.55 -19.99
CA ASP A 41 -7.80 9.96 -20.41
C ASP A 41 -7.74 11.34 -21.10
N ASP A 42 -7.77 11.33 -22.43
CA ASP A 42 -7.59 12.53 -23.26
C ASP A 42 -8.51 13.70 -22.85
N GLU A 43 -9.75 13.42 -22.45
CA GLU A 43 -10.72 14.44 -22.04
C GLU A 43 -10.28 15.12 -20.74
N SER A 44 -9.98 14.36 -19.68
CA SER A 44 -9.46 14.91 -18.43
C SER A 44 -8.09 15.59 -18.56
N LEU A 45 -7.26 15.18 -19.53
CA LEU A 45 -5.90 15.72 -19.68
C LEU A 45 -5.88 17.07 -20.40
N ARG A 46 -6.72 17.32 -21.42
CA ARG A 46 -6.69 18.55 -22.26
C ARG A 46 -6.63 19.84 -21.42
N ASP A 47 -7.53 20.00 -20.45
CA ASP A 47 -7.64 21.22 -19.64
C ASP A 47 -6.67 21.27 -18.46
N LYS A 48 -6.09 20.12 -18.07
CA LYS A 48 -5.31 19.96 -16.83
C LYS A 48 -3.83 19.73 -17.07
N TRP A 49 -3.37 19.49 -18.30
CA TRP A 49 -1.99 19.09 -18.59
C TRP A 49 -0.97 20.22 -18.40
N THR A 50 -1.27 21.38 -18.97
CA THR A 50 -0.40 22.58 -18.95
C THR A 50 -1.11 23.67 -18.15
N PRO A 51 -0.60 24.11 -16.99
CA PRO A 51 -1.22 25.19 -16.25
C PRO A 51 -1.05 26.54 -16.98
N PRO A 52 -1.85 27.56 -16.62
CA PRO A 52 -1.72 28.90 -17.19
C PRO A 52 -0.28 29.45 -17.06
N PRO A 53 0.18 30.27 -18.02
CA PRO A 53 1.46 30.98 -17.89
C PRO A 53 1.48 31.81 -16.60
N PRO A 54 2.57 31.77 -15.82
CA PRO A 54 2.65 32.53 -14.57
C PRO A 54 2.60 34.04 -14.84
N VAL A 55 1.93 34.77 -13.94
CA VAL A 55 1.77 36.23 -14.03
C VAL A 55 3.07 36.92 -13.57
N GLY A 56 4.10 36.89 -14.42
CA GLY A 56 5.39 37.53 -14.15
C GLY A 56 6.50 37.15 -15.11
N ARG A 57 7.60 37.91 -15.12
CA ARG A 57 8.82 37.55 -15.87
C ARG A 57 9.65 36.53 -15.09
N GLY A 58 9.57 35.27 -15.49
CA GLY A 58 10.53 34.24 -15.07
C GLY A 58 9.91 32.85 -14.89
N THR A 59 10.39 31.89 -15.68
CA THR A 59 9.93 30.48 -15.76
C THR A 59 8.63 30.30 -16.55
N PRO A 60 8.60 29.46 -17.61
CA PRO A 60 7.36 28.97 -18.20
C PRO A 60 6.50 28.22 -17.17
N GLY A 61 5.19 28.14 -17.39
CA GLY A 61 4.31 27.29 -16.59
C GLY A 61 4.79 25.84 -16.64
N ARG A 62 5.33 25.33 -15.53
CA ARG A 62 5.76 23.93 -15.43
C ARG A 62 4.53 23.04 -15.60
N TYR A 63 4.66 21.89 -16.28
CA TYR A 63 3.61 20.86 -16.39
C TYR A 63 2.87 20.63 -15.06
N SER A 64 1.57 20.40 -15.10
CA SER A 64 0.78 20.22 -13.88
C SER A 64 1.18 18.96 -13.12
N ASP A 65 0.81 18.86 -11.84
CA ASP A 65 0.98 17.61 -11.10
C ASP A 65 0.16 16.46 -11.70
N VAL A 66 -0.96 16.75 -12.39
CA VAL A 66 -1.71 15.73 -13.16
C VAL A 66 -0.83 15.17 -14.29
N ALA A 67 -0.21 16.02 -15.11
CA ALA A 67 0.66 15.59 -16.20
C ALA A 67 1.87 14.78 -15.70
N ILE A 68 2.52 15.26 -14.63
CA ILE A 68 3.64 14.55 -14.01
C ILE A 68 3.19 13.21 -13.43
N GLN A 69 2.08 13.17 -12.68
CA GLN A 69 1.57 11.95 -12.08
C GLN A 69 1.13 10.92 -13.14
N THR A 70 0.48 11.33 -14.23
CA THR A 70 0.15 10.46 -15.36
C THR A 70 1.40 9.82 -15.95
N CYS A 71 2.44 10.61 -16.24
CA CYS A 71 3.73 10.10 -16.73
C CYS A 71 4.39 9.13 -15.73
N LEU A 72 4.41 9.46 -14.43
CA LEU A 72 4.96 8.59 -13.39
C LEU A 72 4.12 7.32 -13.18
N THR A 73 2.81 7.38 -13.40
CA THR A 73 1.88 6.24 -13.32
C THR A 73 2.16 5.26 -14.45
N ILE A 74 2.28 5.74 -15.69
CA ILE A 74 2.71 4.94 -16.85
C ILE A 74 4.11 4.33 -16.59
N LYS A 75 5.04 5.14 -16.08
CA LYS A 75 6.39 4.66 -15.68
C LYS A 75 6.32 3.52 -14.67
N GLY A 76 5.50 3.66 -13.62
CA GLY A 76 5.37 2.69 -12.54
C GLY A 76 4.68 1.40 -12.98
N LEU A 77 3.59 1.53 -13.75
CA LEU A 77 2.77 0.44 -14.26
C LEU A 77 3.57 -0.49 -15.20
N PHE A 78 4.32 0.09 -16.14
CA PHE A 78 5.13 -0.65 -17.12
C PHE A 78 6.61 -0.79 -16.73
N GLN A 79 6.97 -0.43 -15.50
CA GLN A 79 8.34 -0.50 -14.94
C GLN A 79 9.42 0.17 -15.81
N LEU A 80 9.08 1.26 -16.49
CA LEU A 80 9.95 1.92 -17.45
C LEU A 80 11.01 2.82 -16.80
N PRO A 81 12.18 3.02 -17.45
CA PRO A 81 13.05 4.16 -17.17
C PRO A 81 12.44 5.47 -17.70
N TYR A 82 12.85 6.61 -17.15
CA TYR A 82 12.29 7.92 -17.52
C TYR A 82 12.37 8.23 -19.02
N ARG A 83 13.49 7.88 -19.70
CA ARG A 83 13.65 8.10 -21.16
C ARG A 83 12.67 7.28 -22.01
N ALA A 84 12.39 6.04 -21.62
CA ALA A 84 11.40 5.22 -22.31
C ALA A 84 9.96 5.69 -22.01
N THR A 85 9.73 6.22 -20.80
CA THR A 85 8.46 6.85 -20.43
C THR A 85 8.19 8.07 -21.30
N GLU A 86 9.18 8.96 -21.46
CA GLU A 86 9.08 10.12 -22.35
C GLU A 86 8.72 9.71 -23.79
N GLY A 87 9.42 8.72 -24.35
CA GLY A 87 9.13 8.20 -25.69
C GLY A 87 7.72 7.60 -25.82
N LEU A 88 7.27 6.82 -24.82
CA LEU A 88 5.92 6.24 -24.80
C LEU A 88 4.84 7.31 -24.72
N VAL A 89 4.98 8.31 -23.83
CA VAL A 89 4.00 9.39 -23.68
C VAL A 89 3.96 10.29 -24.92
N ARG A 90 5.11 10.57 -25.57
CA ARG A 90 5.14 11.24 -26.88
C ARG A 90 4.38 10.45 -27.96
N SER A 91 4.52 9.13 -27.98
CA SER A 91 3.76 8.26 -28.89
C SER A 91 2.25 8.32 -28.62
N LEU A 92 1.84 8.27 -27.34
CA LEU A 92 0.44 8.38 -26.94
C LEU A 92 -0.18 9.72 -27.34
N MET A 93 0.49 10.85 -27.08
CA MET A 93 0.02 12.16 -27.55
C MET A 93 -0.25 12.18 -29.06
N GLY A 94 0.64 11.61 -29.86
CA GLY A 94 0.47 11.51 -31.31
C GLY A 94 -0.70 10.63 -31.74
N LEU A 95 -0.87 9.46 -31.11
CA LEU A 95 -1.97 8.52 -31.38
C LEU A 95 -3.34 9.05 -30.95
N CYS A 96 -3.39 9.81 -29.85
CA CYS A 96 -4.58 10.45 -29.32
C CYS A 96 -4.91 11.82 -29.97
N HIS A 97 -4.11 12.26 -30.95
CA HIS A 97 -4.22 13.59 -31.56
C HIS A 97 -4.27 14.73 -30.52
N LEU A 98 -3.42 14.64 -29.50
CA LEU A 98 -3.20 15.65 -28.47
C LEU A 98 -1.97 16.49 -28.79
N ASP A 99 -2.18 17.75 -29.17
CA ASP A 99 -1.11 18.73 -29.32
C ASP A 99 -0.70 19.33 -27.95
N LEU A 100 -0.27 18.44 -27.04
CA LEU A 100 0.15 18.79 -25.69
C LEU A 100 1.66 18.52 -25.51
N PRO A 101 2.42 19.46 -24.92
CA PRO A 101 3.86 19.27 -24.72
C PRO A 101 4.13 18.16 -23.71
N VAL A 102 5.06 17.24 -24.00
CA VAL A 102 5.40 16.14 -23.09
C VAL A 102 6.61 16.50 -22.21
N PRO A 103 6.52 16.36 -20.86
CA PRO A 103 7.66 16.55 -19.98
C PRO A 103 8.82 15.63 -20.34
N ASP A 104 10.03 16.17 -20.45
CA ASP A 104 11.20 15.35 -20.71
C ASP A 104 11.61 14.51 -19.48
N HIS A 105 12.45 13.51 -19.71
CA HIS A 105 12.94 12.61 -18.66
C HIS A 105 13.70 13.31 -17.51
N SER A 106 14.25 14.51 -17.73
CA SER A 106 14.92 15.31 -16.71
C SER A 106 13.90 16.09 -15.88
N ASP A 107 12.87 16.66 -16.51
CA ASP A 107 11.73 17.28 -15.82
C ASP A 107 10.96 16.27 -14.97
N LEU A 108 10.63 15.09 -15.52
CA LEU A 108 10.00 14.00 -14.78
C LEU A 108 10.85 13.58 -13.57
N SER A 109 12.16 13.43 -13.76
CA SER A 109 13.08 13.04 -12.68
C SER A 109 13.23 14.13 -11.61
N ARG A 110 13.12 15.42 -11.96
CA ARG A 110 13.11 16.52 -10.99
C ARG A 110 11.79 16.55 -10.21
N ARG A 111 10.66 16.62 -10.91
CA ARG A 111 9.33 16.71 -10.29
C ARG A 111 8.93 15.48 -9.50
N ALA A 112 9.46 14.30 -9.82
CA ALA A 112 9.31 13.10 -8.99
C ALA A 112 9.91 13.21 -7.57
N ALA A 113 10.66 14.28 -7.24
CA ALA A 113 11.10 14.56 -5.87
C ALA A 113 10.24 15.62 -5.15
N GLU A 114 9.33 16.29 -5.87
CA GLU A 114 8.56 17.46 -5.41
C GLU A 114 7.04 17.19 -5.36
N ILE A 115 6.53 16.25 -6.17
CA ILE A 115 5.09 16.01 -6.36
C ILE A 115 4.43 15.29 -5.18
N SER A 116 3.31 15.84 -4.70
CA SER A 116 2.37 15.16 -3.81
C SER A 116 1.39 14.31 -4.64
N VAL A 117 1.62 13.00 -4.65
CA VAL A 117 0.85 12.02 -5.45
C VAL A 117 -0.57 11.89 -4.91
N GLN A 118 -1.55 12.17 -5.77
CA GLN A 118 -2.97 11.97 -5.47
C GLN A 118 -3.31 10.49 -5.60
N ILE A 119 -3.47 9.81 -4.47
CA ILE A 119 -3.96 8.43 -4.41
C ILE A 119 -5.49 8.51 -4.44
N PRO A 120 -6.17 7.98 -5.47
CA PRO A 120 -7.62 8.04 -5.51
C PRO A 120 -8.19 7.16 -4.39
N ARG A 121 -9.20 7.66 -3.69
CA ARG A 121 -9.91 7.01 -2.58
C ARG A 121 -11.41 7.15 -2.84
N ARG A 122 -12.20 6.09 -2.67
CA ARG A 122 -13.65 6.20 -2.79
C ARG A 122 -14.24 6.82 -1.51
N PRO A 123 -15.30 7.66 -1.61
CA PRO A 123 -16.05 8.12 -0.46
C PRO A 123 -16.54 6.91 0.37
N ARG A 124 -16.27 6.94 1.67
CA ARG A 124 -16.64 5.86 2.60
C ARG A 124 -18.06 6.10 3.10
N GLN A 125 -18.85 5.02 3.21
CA GLN A 125 -20.28 5.09 3.56
C GLN A 125 -20.57 4.81 5.05
N GLY A 126 -19.54 4.77 5.90
CA GLY A 126 -19.67 4.53 7.33
C GLY A 126 -18.31 4.24 7.99
N PRO A 127 -18.32 3.84 9.27
CA PRO A 127 -17.12 3.50 10.02
C PRO A 127 -16.36 2.32 9.39
N THR A 128 -15.09 2.51 9.06
CA THR A 128 -14.24 1.49 8.43
C THR A 128 -13.51 0.63 9.47
N HIS A 129 -13.28 -0.66 9.17
CA HIS A 129 -12.23 -1.44 9.84
C HIS A 129 -10.90 -1.19 9.10
N GLY A 130 -9.99 -0.43 9.72
CA GLY A 130 -8.65 -0.20 9.20
C GLY A 130 -7.73 -1.38 9.50
N VAL A 131 -7.08 -1.94 8.49
CA VAL A 131 -6.03 -2.96 8.67
C VAL A 131 -4.68 -2.38 8.28
N VAL A 132 -3.69 -2.51 9.18
CA VAL A 132 -2.35 -1.95 9.03
C VAL A 132 -1.30 -3.06 9.01
N ASP A 133 -0.31 -2.89 8.15
CA ASP A 133 0.86 -3.78 8.02
C ASP A 133 2.05 -2.97 7.49
N SER A 134 3.26 -3.52 7.61
CA SER A 134 4.48 -2.94 7.02
C SER A 134 5.19 -3.92 6.09
N THR A 135 5.95 -3.41 5.13
CA THR A 135 6.73 -4.27 4.25
C THR A 135 7.97 -3.61 3.67
N GLY A 136 9.04 -4.39 3.52
CA GLY A 136 10.27 -3.91 2.90
C GLY A 136 10.25 -3.97 1.36
N LEU A 137 10.66 -2.88 0.71
CA LEU A 137 11.11 -2.82 -0.69
C LEU A 137 12.62 -2.60 -0.78
N LYS A 138 13.28 -3.28 -1.71
CA LYS A 138 14.74 -3.14 -1.95
C LYS A 138 15.04 -1.85 -2.72
N ILE A 139 16.25 -1.30 -2.60
CA ILE A 139 16.71 -0.23 -3.50
C ILE A 139 17.50 -0.86 -4.65
N PHE A 140 17.10 -0.58 -5.89
CA PHE A 140 17.73 -1.14 -7.09
C PHE A 140 19.13 -0.55 -7.32
N GLY A 141 20.08 -1.38 -7.77
CA GLY A 141 21.44 -0.98 -8.17
C GLY A 141 22.40 -0.61 -7.03
N GLU A 142 21.93 0.00 -5.93
CA GLU A 142 22.82 0.42 -4.82
C GLU A 142 23.55 -0.76 -4.19
N GLY A 143 22.83 -1.86 -3.93
CA GLY A 143 23.43 -3.09 -3.39
C GLY A 143 24.17 -3.94 -4.44
N GLU A 144 23.81 -3.89 -5.72
CA GLU A 144 24.32 -4.86 -6.71
C GLU A 144 25.60 -4.40 -7.39
N TRP A 145 25.73 -3.11 -7.69
CA TRP A 145 26.94 -2.58 -8.30
C TRP A 145 28.07 -2.37 -7.27
N LYS A 146 27.75 -1.83 -6.08
CA LYS A 146 28.74 -1.59 -5.01
C LYS A 146 29.24 -2.88 -4.34
N VAL A 147 28.42 -3.92 -4.20
CA VAL A 147 28.90 -5.24 -3.71
C VAL A 147 29.83 -5.89 -4.73
N ARG A 148 29.58 -5.72 -6.04
CA ARG A 148 30.50 -6.18 -7.11
C ARG A 148 31.83 -5.42 -7.14
N GLN A 149 31.85 -4.12 -6.82
CA GLN A 149 33.05 -3.28 -6.87
C GLN A 149 33.90 -3.31 -5.59
N HIS A 150 33.28 -3.38 -4.40
CA HIS A 150 33.99 -3.08 -3.14
C HIS A 150 33.97 -4.17 -2.06
N GLY A 151 33.18 -5.24 -2.22
CA GLY A 151 33.19 -6.40 -1.32
C GLY A 151 32.69 -6.16 0.12
N VAL A 152 31.64 -6.91 0.52
CA VAL A 152 31.24 -7.23 1.92
C VAL A 152 30.87 -6.07 2.87
N GLY A 153 31.30 -4.82 2.67
CA GLY A 153 31.22 -3.74 3.67
C GLY A 153 29.90 -2.96 3.80
N LYS A 154 28.97 -3.04 2.83
CA LYS A 154 27.66 -2.33 2.91
C LYS A 154 26.48 -3.27 2.64
N ARG A 155 25.58 -3.35 3.63
CA ARG A 155 24.33 -4.13 3.58
C ARG A 155 23.42 -3.64 2.44
N ARG A 156 22.56 -4.54 1.93
CA ARG A 156 21.50 -4.18 0.98
C ARG A 156 20.52 -3.22 1.65
N THR A 157 20.51 -1.96 1.23
CA THR A 157 19.55 -0.95 1.72
C THR A 157 18.14 -1.24 1.20
N TRP A 158 17.15 -0.98 2.05
CA TRP A 158 15.73 -1.15 1.77
C TRP A 158 14.93 0.01 2.39
N ARG A 159 13.65 0.12 2.02
CA ARG A 159 12.67 1.05 2.60
C ARG A 159 11.51 0.27 3.17
N LYS A 160 11.02 0.68 4.34
CA LYS A 160 9.72 0.25 4.87
C LYS A 160 8.64 1.03 4.13
N ILE A 161 7.58 0.34 3.73
CA ILE A 161 6.30 0.94 3.36
C ILE A 161 5.29 0.44 4.38
N HIS A 162 4.59 1.35 5.04
CA HIS A 162 3.48 1.08 5.94
C HIS A 162 2.21 1.44 5.19
N LEU A 163 1.20 0.57 5.21
CA LEU A 163 -0.09 0.83 4.57
C LEU A 163 -1.20 0.69 5.59
N ALA A 164 -2.11 1.66 5.64
CA ALA A 164 -3.45 1.49 6.17
C ALA A 164 -4.38 1.17 5.00
N VAL A 165 -5.15 0.10 5.12
CA VAL A 165 -6.07 -0.40 4.08
C VAL A 165 -7.47 -0.52 4.68
N ASP A 166 -8.48 -0.06 3.94
CA ASP A 166 -9.88 -0.30 4.28
C ASP A 166 -10.18 -1.80 4.13
N GLU A 167 -10.56 -2.46 5.23
CA GLU A 167 -10.86 -3.90 5.22
C GLU A 167 -11.86 -4.25 4.14
N THR A 168 -12.93 -3.46 3.97
CA THR A 168 -14.09 -3.83 3.16
C THR A 168 -13.88 -3.39 1.71
N ALA A 169 -13.63 -2.10 1.48
CA ALA A 169 -13.41 -1.51 0.15
C ALA A 169 -12.13 -2.01 -0.52
N LYS A 170 -11.12 -2.41 0.28
CA LYS A 170 -9.75 -2.77 -0.14
C LYS A 170 -8.97 -1.59 -0.72
N ASP A 171 -9.37 -0.35 -0.40
CA ASP A 171 -8.66 0.88 -0.76
C ASP A 171 -7.47 1.09 0.19
N ILE A 172 -6.31 1.52 -0.32
CA ILE A 172 -5.23 2.08 0.49
C ILE A 172 -5.68 3.47 0.95
N ILE A 173 -5.88 3.63 2.25
CA ILE A 173 -6.40 4.83 2.92
C ILE A 173 -5.32 5.60 3.69
N GLY A 174 -4.14 5.02 3.87
CA GLY A 174 -2.94 5.71 4.36
C GLY A 174 -1.69 5.01 3.86
N ILE A 175 -0.62 5.78 3.60
CA ILE A 175 0.70 5.24 3.23
C ILE A 175 1.81 6.07 3.83
N GLU A 176 2.78 5.40 4.45
CA GLU A 176 4.03 6.01 4.91
C GLU A 176 5.23 5.22 4.40
N VAL A 177 6.34 5.91 4.15
CA VAL A 177 7.57 5.30 3.62
C VAL A 177 8.74 5.75 4.46
N THR A 178 9.48 4.81 5.07
CA THR A 178 10.53 5.16 6.04
C THR A 178 11.85 4.40 5.79
N THR A 179 12.92 4.87 6.43
CA THR A 179 14.18 4.10 6.52
C THR A 179 13.99 2.90 7.45
N ALA A 180 14.96 1.98 7.44
CA ALA A 180 14.89 0.77 8.27
C ALA A 180 15.06 1.04 9.78
N GLU A 181 15.39 2.27 10.18
CA GLU A 181 15.64 2.69 11.57
C GLU A 181 14.34 2.93 12.35
N TRP A 182 13.27 3.38 11.68
CA TRP A 182 11.99 3.66 12.30
C TRP A 182 11.26 2.38 12.67
N GLY A 183 10.79 2.27 13.92
CA GLY A 183 9.91 1.21 14.37
C GLY A 183 8.49 1.34 13.81
N ASP A 184 7.83 0.20 13.56
CA ASP A 184 6.51 0.19 12.93
C ASP A 184 5.45 0.88 13.82
N SER A 185 5.59 0.75 15.14
CA SER A 185 4.76 1.43 16.14
C SER A 185 4.94 2.95 16.20
N GLU A 186 6.04 3.50 15.70
CA GLU A 186 6.28 4.95 15.67
C GLU A 186 5.53 5.63 14.51
N ILE A 187 5.21 4.86 13.46
CA ILE A 187 4.60 5.37 12.23
C ILE A 187 3.07 5.31 12.27
N LEU A 188 2.49 4.47 13.13
CA LEU A 188 1.04 4.29 13.22
C LEU A 188 0.26 5.60 13.45
N PRO A 189 0.65 6.53 14.35
CA PRO A 189 -0.12 7.75 14.56
C PRO A 189 -0.24 8.60 13.29
N GLY A 190 0.89 8.97 12.68
CA GLY A 190 0.90 9.75 11.43
C GLY A 190 0.25 9.03 10.25
N LEU A 191 0.29 7.69 10.23
CA LEU A 191 -0.42 6.89 9.23
C LEU A 191 -1.96 6.94 9.42
N LEU A 192 -2.45 7.03 10.65
CA LEU A 192 -3.88 7.18 10.97
C LEU A 192 -4.37 8.62 10.73
N ASP A 193 -3.52 9.63 10.93
CA ASP A 193 -3.84 11.04 10.63
C ASP A 193 -4.18 11.28 9.16
N GLN A 194 -3.65 10.45 8.25
CA GLN A 194 -3.99 10.49 6.82
C GLN A 194 -5.40 9.96 6.48
N VAL A 195 -6.12 9.35 7.43
CA VAL A 195 -7.32 8.53 7.16
C VAL A 195 -8.61 9.26 7.54
N GLU A 196 -9.37 9.70 6.53
CA GLU A 196 -10.75 10.19 6.71
C GLU A 196 -10.93 11.25 7.82
N GLY A 197 -11.95 11.18 8.70
CA GLY A 197 -13.14 10.31 8.69
C GLY A 197 -13.11 9.05 9.59
N GLU A 198 -14.30 8.59 10.03
CA GLU A 198 -14.47 7.58 11.10
C GLU A 198 -13.92 6.18 10.80
N ILE A 199 -13.33 5.55 11.82
CA ILE A 199 -12.80 4.18 11.82
C ILE A 199 -13.41 3.47 13.04
N ALA A 200 -14.08 2.34 12.86
CA ALA A 200 -14.62 1.58 14.01
C ALA A 200 -13.55 0.76 14.73
N GLN A 201 -12.53 0.32 14.00
CA GLN A 201 -11.56 -0.66 14.47
C GLN A 201 -10.23 -0.53 13.72
N VAL A 202 -9.11 -0.65 14.43
CA VAL A 202 -7.76 -0.75 13.85
C VAL A 202 -7.15 -2.11 14.20
N SER A 203 -6.71 -2.87 13.19
CA SER A 203 -5.97 -4.12 13.37
C SER A 203 -4.60 -4.08 12.71
N ALA A 204 -3.57 -4.24 13.52
CA ALA A 204 -2.18 -4.38 13.10
C ALA A 204 -1.54 -5.56 13.85
N ASP A 205 -0.30 -5.92 13.53
CA ASP A 205 0.36 -7.03 14.20
C ASP A 205 0.93 -6.64 15.59
N GLY A 206 1.61 -7.58 16.26
CA GLY A 206 2.16 -7.35 17.61
C GLY A 206 3.34 -6.37 17.66
N ALA A 207 3.93 -5.98 16.52
CA ALA A 207 4.92 -4.90 16.50
C ALA A 207 4.28 -3.56 16.89
N TYR A 208 2.98 -3.39 16.65
CA TYR A 208 2.21 -2.21 17.02
C TYR A 208 1.68 -2.24 18.47
N ASP A 209 1.91 -3.30 19.24
CA ASP A 209 1.52 -3.35 20.66
C ASP A 209 2.42 -2.44 21.53
N SER A 210 2.10 -1.14 21.57
CA SER A 210 2.78 -0.11 22.36
C SER A 210 1.79 0.94 22.89
N HIS A 211 2.10 1.58 24.02
CA HIS A 211 1.25 2.65 24.58
C HIS A 211 0.92 3.74 23.56
N GLY A 212 1.90 4.19 22.76
CA GLY A 212 1.67 5.23 21.75
C GLY A 212 0.71 4.81 20.65
N CYS A 213 0.74 3.54 20.23
CA CYS A 213 -0.22 3.00 19.26
C CYS A 213 -1.63 2.89 19.86
N HIS A 214 -1.78 2.34 21.07
CA HIS A 214 -3.09 2.25 21.73
C HIS A 214 -3.66 3.64 22.03
N ALA A 215 -2.83 4.61 22.42
CA ALA A 215 -3.24 5.99 22.63
C ALA A 215 -3.72 6.67 21.34
N ALA A 216 -2.96 6.58 20.24
CA ALA A 216 -3.34 7.19 18.96
C ALA A 216 -4.63 6.58 18.37
N ILE A 217 -4.87 5.29 18.58
CA ILE A 217 -6.15 4.64 18.22
C ILE A 217 -7.28 5.14 19.12
N ALA A 218 -7.06 5.21 20.44
CA ALA A 218 -8.08 5.63 21.41
C ALA A 218 -8.45 7.12 21.31
N GLU A 219 -7.50 7.99 20.96
CA GLU A 219 -7.73 9.43 20.76
C GLU A 219 -8.71 9.72 19.61
N ARG A 220 -8.77 8.81 18.63
CA ARG A 220 -9.75 8.85 17.53
C ARG A 220 -11.12 8.24 17.88
N GLY A 221 -11.21 7.54 19.01
CA GLY A 221 -12.38 6.74 19.42
C GLY A 221 -12.43 5.33 18.82
N ASP A 222 -11.39 4.92 18.10
CA ASP A 222 -11.34 3.66 17.35
C ASP A 222 -11.09 2.46 18.29
N ARG A 223 -11.57 1.25 17.94
CA ARG A 223 -11.24 0.02 18.70
C ARG A 223 -9.87 -0.54 18.30
N ALA A 224 -8.92 -0.57 19.23
CA ALA A 224 -7.66 -1.30 19.05
C ALA A 224 -7.89 -2.82 18.98
N THR A 225 -7.29 -3.49 18.00
CA THR A 225 -7.25 -4.96 17.89
C THR A 225 -5.83 -5.39 17.52
N LEU A 226 -4.94 -5.17 18.49
CA LEU A 226 -3.51 -5.43 18.41
C LEU A 226 -3.23 -6.68 19.26
N PRO A 227 -2.62 -7.75 18.72
CA PRO A 227 -2.30 -8.93 19.51
C PRO A 227 -1.16 -8.58 20.48
N PRO A 228 -1.31 -8.83 21.79
CA PRO A 228 -0.24 -8.61 22.75
C PRO A 228 1.00 -9.42 22.38
N ARG A 229 2.18 -8.83 22.63
CA ARG A 229 3.46 -9.54 22.44
C ARG A 229 3.60 -10.73 23.38
N GLU A 230 4.48 -11.66 23.05
CA GLU A 230 4.86 -12.75 23.95
C GLU A 230 5.43 -12.19 25.25
N GLY A 231 5.00 -12.72 26.40
CA GLY A 231 5.35 -12.17 27.73
C GLY A 231 4.63 -10.86 28.09
N ALA A 232 3.57 -10.47 27.39
CA ALA A 232 2.76 -9.31 27.73
C ALA A 232 2.14 -9.40 29.13
N VAL A 233 2.44 -8.41 29.98
CA VAL A 233 1.79 -8.18 31.28
C VAL A 233 0.79 -7.03 31.19
N ALA A 234 -0.22 -7.01 32.07
CA ALA A 234 -1.18 -5.90 32.17
C ALA A 234 -0.49 -4.54 32.39
N TRP A 235 -1.06 -3.47 31.84
CA TRP A 235 -0.57 -2.09 32.00
C TRP A 235 -1.31 -1.31 33.09
N GLY A 236 -2.48 -1.78 33.54
CA GLY A 236 -3.29 -1.13 34.57
C GLY A 236 -4.36 -0.20 34.00
N ASP A 237 -5.01 0.55 34.88
CA ASP A 237 -5.95 1.65 34.58
C ASP A 237 -7.04 1.35 33.54
N HIS A 238 -7.51 0.09 33.49
CA HIS A 238 -8.51 -0.41 32.52
C HIS A 238 -8.08 -0.24 31.05
N HIS A 239 -6.77 -0.22 30.78
CA HIS A 239 -6.22 0.00 29.46
C HIS A 239 -6.75 -1.05 28.44
N PRO A 240 -7.11 -0.68 27.18
CA PRO A 240 -7.73 -1.60 26.22
C PRO A 240 -6.98 -2.92 25.97
N ARG A 241 -5.66 -2.89 26.08
CA ARG A 241 -4.78 -4.06 26.02
C ARG A 241 -5.04 -5.10 27.12
N ASP A 242 -5.43 -4.67 28.31
CA ASP A 242 -5.65 -5.55 29.45
C ASP A 242 -6.97 -6.32 29.29
N ALA A 243 -7.99 -5.69 28.69
CA ALA A 243 -9.19 -6.38 28.23
C ALA A 243 -8.86 -7.42 27.15
N ILE A 244 -7.93 -7.14 26.22
CA ILE A 244 -7.45 -8.11 25.24
C ILE A 244 -6.72 -9.28 25.92
N LEU A 245 -5.91 -9.03 26.96
CA LEU A 245 -5.24 -10.09 27.72
C LEU A 245 -6.25 -10.99 28.46
N GLN A 246 -7.24 -10.41 29.14
CA GLN A 246 -8.34 -11.15 29.79
C GLN A 246 -9.18 -11.95 28.79
N GLU A 247 -9.49 -11.37 27.62
CA GLU A 247 -10.14 -12.08 26.53
C GLU A 247 -9.29 -13.26 26.02
N ILE A 248 -7.97 -13.11 25.93
CA ILE A 248 -7.07 -14.20 25.50
C ILE A 248 -6.96 -15.29 26.56
N GLU A 249 -6.96 -14.94 27.85
CA GLU A 249 -6.96 -15.90 28.97
C GLU A 249 -8.25 -16.74 29.00
N ALA A 250 -9.42 -16.10 28.80
CA ALA A 250 -10.72 -16.78 28.92
C ALA A 250 -11.06 -17.75 27.76
N LYS A 251 -10.65 -17.45 26.53
CA LYS A 251 -11.05 -18.19 25.29
C LYS A 251 -9.86 -18.58 24.39
N GLY A 252 -8.63 -18.36 24.87
CA GLY A 252 -7.40 -18.61 24.12
C GLY A 252 -7.15 -17.62 22.98
N SER A 253 -5.89 -17.51 22.55
CA SER A 253 -5.50 -16.61 21.45
C SER A 253 -6.26 -16.87 20.15
N ARG A 254 -6.68 -18.12 19.89
CA ARG A 254 -7.47 -18.49 18.71
C ARG A 254 -8.94 -18.08 18.83
N GLY A 255 -9.55 -18.18 20.02
CA GLY A 255 -10.91 -17.69 20.27
C GLY A 255 -10.98 -16.17 20.09
N TRP A 256 -10.06 -15.44 20.73
CA TRP A 256 -9.93 -14.00 20.58
C TRP A 256 -9.76 -13.56 19.11
N LYS A 257 -8.89 -14.21 18.32
CA LYS A 257 -8.66 -13.85 16.91
C LYS A 257 -9.88 -14.06 16.00
N ASN A 258 -10.76 -15.00 16.35
CA ASN A 258 -12.03 -15.21 15.65
C ASN A 258 -13.04 -14.12 15.99
N GLU A 259 -13.28 -13.88 17.29
CA GLU A 259 -14.33 -12.95 17.76
C GLU A 259 -13.99 -11.47 17.53
N SER A 260 -12.71 -11.10 17.68
CA SER A 260 -12.25 -9.73 17.39
C SER A 260 -12.17 -9.42 15.89
N GLY A 261 -12.37 -10.40 15.01
CA GLY A 261 -12.18 -10.22 13.57
C GLY A 261 -10.72 -10.03 13.12
N TYR A 262 -9.72 -10.20 14.01
CA TYR A 262 -8.29 -10.00 13.71
C TYR A 262 -7.79 -10.69 12.43
N HIS A 263 -8.39 -11.82 12.04
CA HIS A 263 -8.09 -12.50 10.78
C HIS A 263 -8.22 -11.60 9.52
N ARG A 264 -8.99 -10.50 9.59
CA ARG A 264 -9.07 -9.48 8.53
C ARG A 264 -7.74 -8.78 8.26
N ARG A 265 -6.78 -8.73 9.20
CA ARG A 265 -5.43 -8.16 8.96
C ARG A 265 -4.72 -8.78 7.74
N SER A 266 -5.03 -10.03 7.38
CA SER A 266 -4.53 -10.67 6.15
C SER A 266 -4.87 -9.91 4.85
N ILE A 267 -5.81 -8.97 4.86
CA ILE A 267 -6.08 -8.06 3.74
C ILE A 267 -4.93 -7.06 3.53
N ALA A 268 -4.31 -6.56 4.59
CA ALA A 268 -3.11 -5.72 4.50
C ALA A 268 -1.93 -6.53 3.92
N GLU A 269 -1.70 -7.76 4.41
CA GLU A 269 -0.68 -8.67 3.87
C GLU A 269 -0.88 -8.93 2.35
N ASN A 270 -2.13 -9.15 1.93
CA ASN A 270 -2.48 -9.30 0.51
C ASN A 270 -2.26 -8.01 -0.29
N MET A 271 -2.50 -6.83 0.30
CA MET A 271 -2.20 -5.55 -0.35
C MET A 271 -0.69 -5.35 -0.52
N MET A 272 0.11 -5.68 0.50
CA MET A 272 1.57 -5.66 0.43
C MET A 272 2.10 -6.60 -0.67
N TYR A 273 1.49 -7.78 -0.80
CA TYR A 273 1.80 -8.70 -1.91
C TYR A 273 1.45 -8.09 -3.27
N ARG A 274 0.26 -7.49 -3.43
CA ARG A 274 -0.14 -6.79 -4.68
C ARG A 274 0.82 -5.65 -5.02
N LEU A 275 1.26 -4.86 -4.04
CA LEU A 275 2.24 -3.77 -4.23
C LEU A 275 3.58 -4.30 -4.74
N LYS A 276 4.01 -5.47 -4.24
CA LYS A 276 5.23 -6.13 -4.72
C LYS A 276 5.11 -6.74 -6.11
N GLN A 277 3.90 -7.00 -6.63
CA GLN A 277 3.70 -7.36 -8.04
C GLN A 277 3.97 -6.20 -9.00
N LEU A 278 3.77 -4.95 -8.57
CA LEU A 278 4.24 -3.76 -9.30
C LEU A 278 5.77 -3.56 -9.22
N GLY A 279 6.48 -4.43 -8.49
CA GLY A 279 7.94 -4.51 -8.42
C GLY A 279 8.44 -4.65 -6.98
N SER A 280 9.38 -5.57 -6.73
CA SER A 280 9.95 -5.78 -5.37
C SER A 280 11.05 -4.78 -4.97
N SER A 281 11.43 -3.89 -5.89
CA SER A 281 12.51 -2.91 -5.74
C SER A 281 12.03 -1.51 -6.16
N LEU A 282 12.57 -0.48 -5.52
CA LEU A 282 12.46 0.93 -5.90
C LEU A 282 13.64 1.30 -6.81
N TYR A 283 13.37 1.95 -7.94
CA TYR A 283 14.39 2.29 -8.93
C TYR A 283 15.04 3.66 -8.69
N SER A 284 14.35 4.52 -7.95
CA SER A 284 14.82 5.86 -7.61
C SER A 284 15.96 5.85 -6.57
N ARG A 285 16.90 6.79 -6.69
CA ARG A 285 18.10 6.86 -5.82
C ARG A 285 17.93 7.70 -4.55
N THR A 286 17.18 8.80 -4.62
CA THR A 286 16.93 9.68 -3.46
C THR A 286 15.65 9.28 -2.76
N PHE A 287 15.50 9.66 -1.49
CA PHE A 287 14.41 9.18 -0.64
C PHE A 287 13.05 9.76 -1.07
N GLU A 288 12.99 11.05 -1.36
CA GLU A 288 11.80 11.76 -1.85
C GLU A 288 11.22 11.07 -3.10
N ARG A 289 12.08 10.72 -4.07
CA ARG A 289 11.66 9.97 -5.27
C ARG A 289 11.23 8.54 -4.98
N GLN A 290 11.80 7.91 -3.95
CA GLN A 290 11.38 6.58 -3.47
C GLN A 290 9.99 6.64 -2.81
N VAL A 291 9.68 7.70 -2.08
CA VAL A 291 8.34 7.99 -1.54
C VAL A 291 7.35 8.14 -2.69
N THR A 292 7.61 9.05 -3.65
CA THR A 292 6.75 9.24 -4.84
C THR A 292 6.56 7.93 -5.62
N GLU A 293 7.61 7.13 -5.83
CA GLU A 293 7.52 5.84 -6.53
C GLU A 293 6.64 4.82 -5.77
N ALA A 294 6.63 4.84 -4.45
CA ALA A 294 5.73 4.03 -3.63
C ALA A 294 4.28 4.54 -3.66
N HIS A 295 4.06 5.86 -3.57
CA HIS A 295 2.72 6.46 -3.60
C HIS A 295 2.05 6.27 -4.97
N VAL A 296 2.82 6.36 -6.06
CA VAL A 296 2.31 6.04 -7.42
C VAL A 296 1.83 4.57 -7.51
N ARG A 297 2.54 3.63 -6.87
CA ARG A 297 2.09 2.23 -6.81
C ARG A 297 0.80 2.08 -5.99
N ALA A 298 0.67 2.80 -4.89
CA ALA A 298 -0.58 2.84 -4.13
C ALA A 298 -1.74 3.40 -4.97
N ALA A 299 -1.50 4.46 -5.75
CA ALA A 299 -2.49 5.02 -6.66
C ALA A 299 -2.93 4.01 -7.74
N ILE A 300 -1.96 3.32 -8.37
CA ILE A 300 -2.24 2.22 -9.32
C ILE A 300 -3.08 1.10 -8.67
N LEU A 301 -2.78 0.72 -7.42
CA LEU A 301 -3.50 -0.34 -6.72
C LEU A 301 -4.93 0.04 -6.36
N ASN A 302 -5.20 1.30 -6.01
CA ASN A 302 -6.56 1.76 -5.76
C ASN A 302 -7.36 1.76 -7.08
N THR A 303 -6.81 2.31 -8.17
CA THR A 303 -7.43 2.20 -9.50
C THR A 303 -7.67 0.75 -9.92
N PHE A 304 -6.70 -0.16 -9.74
CA PHE A 304 -6.87 -1.60 -9.98
C PHE A 304 -7.98 -2.25 -9.15
N THR A 305 -8.25 -1.73 -7.96
CA THR A 305 -9.32 -2.18 -7.05
C THR A 305 -10.69 -1.69 -7.56
N TYR A 306 -10.76 -0.54 -8.22
CA TYR A 306 -11.98 0.01 -8.82
C TYR A 306 -12.38 -0.66 -10.13
N LEU A 307 -11.39 -1.11 -10.92
CA LEU A 307 -11.66 -1.92 -12.12
C LEU A 307 -12.33 -3.25 -11.78
N GLY A 308 -12.00 -3.84 -10.62
CA GLY A 308 -12.66 -5.03 -10.10
C GLY A 308 -11.80 -5.83 -9.12
N MET A 309 -12.48 -6.50 -8.19
CA MET A 309 -11.90 -7.35 -7.16
C MET A 309 -12.58 -8.73 -7.11
N PRO A 310 -11.88 -9.79 -6.66
CA PRO A 310 -12.44 -11.13 -6.62
C PRO A 310 -13.35 -11.31 -5.38
N ALA A 311 -14.63 -11.54 -5.62
CA ALA A 311 -15.59 -11.95 -4.60
C ALA A 311 -15.32 -13.40 -4.18
N SER A 312 -14.51 -13.57 -3.13
CA SER A 312 -14.02 -14.89 -2.68
C SER A 312 -14.87 -15.42 -1.51
N VAL A 313 -15.60 -16.50 -1.74
CA VAL A 313 -16.41 -17.17 -0.71
C VAL A 313 -15.75 -18.46 -0.24
N ARG A 314 -15.90 -18.80 1.05
CA ARG A 314 -15.42 -20.06 1.64
C ARG A 314 -16.34 -21.20 1.20
N VAL A 315 -15.77 -22.24 0.56
CA VAL A 315 -16.52 -23.36 -0.03
C VAL A 315 -16.19 -24.73 0.58
N GLY A 316 -15.40 -24.76 1.66
CA GLY A 316 -15.10 -25.99 2.39
C GLY A 316 -13.70 -26.00 3.00
N GLN A 317 -13.25 -27.20 3.33
CA GLN A 317 -11.94 -27.47 3.91
C GLN A 317 -11.17 -28.46 3.03
N ILE A 318 -9.85 -28.30 2.98
CA ILE A 318 -8.93 -29.22 2.32
C ILE A 318 -8.10 -29.86 3.43
N ALA A 319 -8.06 -31.19 3.44
CA ALA A 319 -7.09 -31.93 4.24
C ALA A 319 -5.66 -31.47 3.87
N PRO A 320 -4.69 -31.50 4.80
CA PRO A 320 -3.29 -31.35 4.44
C PRO A 320 -2.94 -32.45 3.44
N ALA A 321 -2.14 -32.14 2.42
CA ALA A 321 -1.48 -33.20 1.66
C ALA A 321 -0.56 -33.95 2.64
N ALA A 322 -0.65 -35.29 2.62
CA ALA A 322 0.21 -36.18 3.38
C ALA A 322 1.65 -36.17 2.84
#